data_AF-A0A6B8KFW2-F1
#
_entry.id   AF-A0A6B8KFW2-F1
#
_cell.length_a   1.000
_cell.length_b   1.000
_cell.length_c   1.000
_cell.angle_alpha   90.00
_cell.angle_beta   90.00
_cell.angle_gamma   90.00
#
_symmetry.space_group_name_H-M   'P 1'
#
loop_
_entity.id
_entity.type
_entity.pdbx_description
1 polymer ?
#
loop_
_entity_poly.entity_id
_entity_poly.type
_entity_poly.pdbx_seq_one_letter_code
_entity_poly.pdbx_strand_id
1 'polypeptide(L)'
;MPHGMCYLWVPQLYWMHVSSDLLIGVSYLAISSTLIYLIYRAREDMPFSWIFVAFGIFILACAGTHFMGAWTVWNPAYWLAGYVKLLTAAASVATAVVLPFLVPKVLSLIKAVRLSEDRREQLERFQPKMAE
;
A
#
# COMPACT_ATOMS: atom_id res chain seq x y z
N MET A 1 11.65 -19.91 -22.60
CA MET A 1 12.83 -19.11 -22.98
C MET A 1 13.05 -18.04 -21.93
N PRO A 2 14.21 -17.92 -21.26
CA PRO A 2 14.46 -16.88 -20.23
C PRO A 2 14.38 -15.46 -20.81
N HIS A 3 13.98 -14.47 -20.01
CA HIS A 3 13.82 -13.08 -20.48
C HIS A 3 15.13 -12.47 -21.00
N GLY A 4 16.29 -12.97 -20.58
CA GLY A 4 17.59 -12.59 -21.15
C GLY A 4 17.69 -12.77 -22.68
N MET A 5 16.97 -13.75 -23.25
CA MET A 5 16.91 -13.94 -24.71
C MET A 5 16.11 -12.84 -25.41
N CYS A 6 15.08 -12.28 -24.75
CA CYS A 6 14.31 -11.14 -25.24
C CYS A 6 15.09 -9.82 -25.12
N TYR A 7 16.01 -9.71 -24.16
CA TYR A 7 16.90 -8.55 -24.01
C TYR A 7 18.14 -8.59 -24.91
N LEU A 8 18.23 -9.58 -25.82
CA LEU A 8 19.39 -9.78 -26.71
C LEU A 8 20.73 -9.87 -25.95
N TRP A 9 20.70 -10.17 -24.65
CA TRP A 9 21.86 -10.09 -23.75
C TRP A 9 22.61 -8.75 -23.78
N VAL A 10 21.96 -7.65 -24.15
CA VAL A 10 22.56 -6.31 -24.10
C VAL A 10 22.77 -5.95 -22.61
N PRO A 11 24.03 -5.86 -22.13
CA PRO A 11 24.31 -5.78 -20.69
C PRO A 11 23.66 -4.56 -20.03
N GLN A 12 23.59 -3.46 -20.77
CA GLN A 12 23.00 -2.19 -20.33
C GLN A 12 21.51 -2.33 -20.01
N LEU A 13 20.75 -2.94 -20.92
CA LEU A 13 19.30 -3.09 -20.81
C LEU A 13 18.92 -4.12 -19.74
N TYR A 14 19.68 -5.22 -19.68
CA TYR A 14 19.58 -6.24 -18.65
C TYR A 14 19.76 -5.68 -17.23
N TRP A 15 20.87 -4.95 -16.97
CA TRP A 15 21.15 -4.41 -15.65
C TRP A 15 20.16 -3.32 -15.26
N MET A 16 19.69 -2.52 -16.22
CA MET A 16 18.69 -1.48 -15.96
C MET A 16 17.36 -2.08 -15.49
N HIS A 17 16.86 -3.13 -16.15
CA HIS A 17 15.61 -3.79 -15.75
C HIS A 17 15.76 -4.50 -14.39
N VAL A 18 16.82 -5.28 -14.20
CA VAL A 18 17.07 -5.99 -12.94
C VAL A 18 17.22 -5.03 -11.77
N SER A 19 18.04 -3.99 -11.92
CA SER A 19 18.25 -3.01 -10.84
C SER A 19 16.97 -2.23 -10.53
N SER A 20 16.21 -1.83 -11.55
CA SER A 20 14.93 -1.15 -11.34
C SER A 20 13.94 -2.03 -10.59
N ASP A 21 13.76 -3.29 -11.02
CA ASP A 21 12.85 -4.23 -10.36
C ASP A 21 13.26 -4.51 -8.92
N LEU A 22 14.56 -4.67 -8.64
CA LEU A 22 15.05 -4.83 -7.27
C LEU A 22 14.81 -3.57 -6.42
N LEU A 23 15.08 -2.39 -6.97
CA LEU A 23 14.90 -1.13 -6.24
C LEU A 23 13.43 -0.86 -5.92
N ILE A 24 12.53 -1.16 -6.86
CA ILE A 24 11.07 -1.08 -6.65
C ILE A 24 10.63 -2.11 -5.61
N GLY A 25 11.08 -3.36 -5.72
CA GLY A 25 10.78 -4.42 -4.76
C GLY A 25 11.19 -4.06 -3.33
N VAL A 26 12.40 -3.53 -3.14
CA VAL A 26 12.90 -3.07 -1.84
C VAL A 26 12.10 -1.87 -1.32
N SER A 27 11.79 -0.90 -2.20
CA SER A 27 10.96 0.26 -1.83
C SER A 27 9.58 -0.18 -1.33
N TYR A 28 8.96 -1.14 -1.99
CA TYR A 28 7.67 -1.70 -1.59
C TYR A 28 7.75 -2.46 -0.27
N LEU A 29 8.82 -3.22 0.00
CA LEU A 29 9.04 -3.83 1.31
C LEU A 29 9.18 -2.78 2.42
N ALA A 30 9.89 -1.68 2.18
CA ALA A 30 10.04 -0.60 3.15
C ALA A 30 8.71 0.10 3.44
N ILE A 31 7.91 0.39 2.41
CA ILE A 31 6.58 0.98 2.55
C ILE A 31 5.66 0.03 3.33
N SER A 32 5.60 -1.25 2.97
CA SER A 32 4.79 -2.24 3.68
C SER A 32 5.23 -2.41 5.14
N SER A 33 6.53 -2.40 5.43
CA SER A 33 7.05 -2.48 6.80
C SER A 33 6.62 -1.26 7.63
N THR A 34 6.69 -0.07 7.05
CA THR A 34 6.23 1.18 7.68
C THR A 34 4.72 1.13 7.96
N LEU A 35 3.94 0.61 7.02
CA LEU A 35 2.49 0.46 7.16
C LEU A 35 2.14 -0.54 8.28
N ILE A 36 2.83 -1.68 8.33
CA ILE A 36 2.65 -2.67 9.40
C ILE A 36 3.00 -2.06 10.76
N TYR A 37 4.10 -1.31 10.86
CA TYR A 37 4.48 -0.61 12.08
C TYR A 37 3.41 0.39 12.53
N LEU A 38 2.85 1.17 11.58
CA LEU A 38 1.76 2.11 11.85
C LEU A 38 0.51 1.39 12.37
N ILE A 39 0.08 0.31 11.71
CA ILE A 39 -1.07 -0.48 12.14
C ILE A 39 -0.83 -1.06 13.54
N TYR A 40 0.36 -1.63 13.79
CA TYR A 40 0.70 -2.21 15.08
C TYR A 40 0.66 -1.16 16.20
N ARG A 41 1.12 0.07 15.92
CA ARG A 41 1.15 1.18 16.89
C ARG A 41 -0.22 1.83 17.10
N ALA A 42 -1.02 1.97 16.05
CA ALA A 42 -2.30 2.70 16.05
C ALA A 42 -3.55 1.79 16.04
N ARG A 43 -3.37 0.49 16.33
CA ARG A 43 -4.42 -0.55 16.28
C ARG A 43 -5.65 -0.26 17.15
N GLU A 44 -5.50 0.46 18.25
CA GLU A 44 -6.59 0.74 19.19
C GLU A 44 -7.47 1.93 18.75
N ASP A 45 -6.93 2.86 17.95
CA ASP A 45 -7.61 4.12 17.58
C ASP A 45 -8.18 4.11 16.15
N MET A 46 -7.95 3.06 15.35
CA MET A 46 -8.30 3.05 13.92
C MET A 46 -9.45 2.09 13.56
N PRO A 47 -10.66 2.60 13.29
CA PRO A 47 -11.81 1.78 12.86
C PRO A 47 -11.68 1.15 11.46
N PHE A 48 -10.60 1.41 10.70
CA PHE A 48 -10.38 0.89 9.34
C PHE A 48 -9.07 0.11 9.16
N SER A 49 -8.50 -0.45 10.22
CA SER A 49 -7.22 -1.18 10.19
C SER A 49 -7.14 -2.27 9.11
N TRP A 50 -8.25 -2.97 8.82
CA TRP A 50 -8.32 -4.02 7.78
C TRP A 50 -7.90 -3.54 6.38
N ILE A 51 -8.16 -2.29 6.03
CA ILE A 51 -7.86 -1.78 4.69
C ILE A 51 -6.38 -1.48 4.53
N PHE A 52 -5.73 -1.01 5.59
CA PHE A 52 -4.28 -0.89 5.61
C PHE A 52 -3.61 -2.26 5.51
N VAL A 53 -4.18 -3.30 6.11
CA VAL A 53 -3.71 -4.68 5.92
C VAL A 53 -3.89 -5.13 4.47
N ALA A 54 -5.07 -4.92 3.87
CA ALA A 54 -5.33 -5.28 2.47
C ALA A 54 -4.39 -4.53 1.50
N PHE A 55 -4.16 -3.24 1.74
CA PHE A 55 -3.24 -2.42 0.96
C PHE A 55 -1.78 -2.87 1.16
N GLY A 56 -1.38 -3.22 2.38
CA GLY A 56 -0.06 -3.79 2.66
C GLY A 56 0.18 -5.11 1.95
N ILE A 57 -0.79 -6.03 1.96
CA ILE A 57 -0.74 -7.29 1.22
C ILE A 57 -0.63 -7.02 -0.29
N PHE A 58 -1.40 -6.07 -0.80
CA PHE A 58 -1.33 -5.67 -2.20
C PHE A 58 0.07 -5.17 -2.60
N ILE A 59 0.67 -4.27 -1.80
CA ILE A 59 2.04 -3.77 -2.05
C ILE A 59 3.07 -4.91 -1.99
N LEU A 60 2.94 -5.84 -1.04
CA LEU A 60 3.82 -7.01 -0.95
C LEU A 60 3.68 -7.94 -2.16
N ALA A 61 2.46 -8.15 -2.66
CA ALA A 61 2.22 -8.90 -3.88
C ALA A 61 2.87 -8.22 -5.10
N CYS A 62 2.78 -6.89 -5.20
CA CYS A 62 3.50 -6.11 -6.21
C CYS A 62 5.03 -6.30 -6.10
N ALA A 63 5.59 -6.24 -4.88
CA ALA A 63 7.03 -6.48 -4.67
C ALA A 63 7.44 -7.87 -5.19
N GLY A 64 6.62 -8.89 -4.92
CA GLY A 64 6.81 -10.24 -5.44
C GLY A 64 6.86 -10.29 -6.97
N THR A 65 6.02 -9.51 -7.67
CA THR A 65 6.07 -9.45 -9.15
C THR A 65 7.37 -8.87 -9.68
N HIS A 66 7.96 -7.87 -9.00
CA HIS A 66 9.24 -7.28 -9.38
C HIS A 66 10.41 -8.22 -9.10
N PHE A 67 10.44 -8.88 -7.94
CA PHE A 67 11.46 -9.90 -7.65
C PHE A 67 11.40 -11.07 -8.64
N MET A 68 10.20 -11.50 -9.02
CA MET A 68 10.02 -12.49 -10.08
C MET A 68 10.43 -11.95 -11.45
N GLY A 69 10.20 -10.67 -11.76
CA GLY A 69 10.70 -10.00 -12.95
C GLY A 69 12.21 -10.11 -13.06
N ALA A 70 12.93 -9.73 -12.01
CA ALA A 70 14.38 -9.91 -11.92
C ALA A 70 14.77 -11.39 -12.05
N TRP A 71 14.16 -12.30 -11.27
CA TRP A 71 14.51 -13.73 -11.27
C TRP A 71 14.28 -14.43 -12.62
N THR A 72 13.22 -14.07 -13.34
CA THR A 72 12.84 -14.68 -14.64
C THR A 72 13.79 -14.36 -15.78
N VAL A 73 14.71 -13.40 -15.58
CA VAL A 73 15.82 -13.11 -16.49
C VAL A 73 16.75 -14.31 -16.63
N TRP A 74 17.05 -15.00 -15.52
CA TRP A 74 17.93 -16.17 -15.51
C TRP A 74 17.15 -17.50 -15.47
N ASN A 75 16.05 -17.55 -14.72
CA ASN A 75 15.27 -18.77 -14.51
C ASN A 75 13.83 -18.58 -14.98
N PRO A 76 13.40 -19.16 -16.12
CA PRO A 76 12.09 -18.93 -16.74
C PRO A 76 10.92 -19.59 -15.98
N ALA A 77 10.74 -19.25 -14.71
CA ALA A 77 9.62 -19.66 -13.86
C ALA A 77 8.34 -18.88 -14.20
N TYR A 78 7.95 -18.85 -15.49
CA TYR A 78 6.85 -18.03 -15.99
C TYR A 78 5.48 -18.39 -15.41
N TRP A 79 5.25 -19.66 -15.10
CA TRP A 79 4.02 -20.09 -14.43
C TRP A 79 3.90 -19.46 -13.05
N LEU A 80 4.97 -19.51 -12.25
CA LEU A 80 5.00 -18.88 -10.93
C LEU A 80 4.86 -17.36 -11.05
N ALA A 81 5.55 -16.73 -12.00
CA ALA A 81 5.42 -15.29 -12.24
C ALA A 81 4.00 -14.90 -12.65
N GLY A 82 3.34 -15.75 -13.46
CA GLY A 82 1.95 -15.60 -13.86
C GLY A 82 0.98 -15.68 -12.68
N TYR A 83 1.15 -16.68 -11.79
CA TYR A 83 0.33 -16.79 -10.58
C TYR A 83 0.49 -15.58 -9.66
N VAL A 84 1.72 -15.11 -9.43
CA VAL A 84 1.98 -13.91 -8.62
C VAL A 84 1.32 -12.68 -9.26
N LYS A 85 1.43 -12.52 -10.59
CA LYS A 85 0.73 -11.43 -11.32
C LYS A 85 -0.78 -11.53 -11.21
N LEU A 86 -1.37 -12.72 -11.29
CA LEU A 86 -2.81 -12.91 -11.14
C LEU A 86 -3.29 -12.54 -9.73
N LEU A 87 -2.54 -12.95 -8.70
CA LEU A 87 -2.83 -12.57 -7.31
C LEU A 87 -2.74 -11.06 -7.12
N THR A 88 -1.69 -10.43 -7.65
CA THR A 88 -1.54 -8.96 -7.63
C THR A 88 -2.66 -8.26 -8.37
N ALA A 89 -3.08 -8.77 -9.53
CA ALA A 89 -4.19 -8.20 -10.30
C ALA A 89 -5.53 -8.31 -9.53
N ALA A 90 -5.80 -9.47 -8.92
CA ALA A 90 -6.99 -9.65 -8.09
C ALA A 90 -7.00 -8.69 -6.89
N ALA A 91 -5.86 -8.53 -6.21
CA ALA A 91 -5.70 -7.59 -5.11
C ALA A 91 -5.84 -6.12 -5.56
N SER A 92 -5.27 -5.74 -6.71
CA SER A 92 -5.44 -4.43 -7.34
C SER A 92 -6.91 -4.12 -7.58
N VAL A 93 -7.63 -5.03 -8.24
CA VAL A 93 -9.03 -4.84 -8.61
C VAL A 93 -9.89 -4.74 -7.36
N ALA A 94 -9.69 -5.64 -6.38
CA ALA A 94 -10.40 -5.58 -5.11
C ALA A 94 -10.17 -4.23 -4.41
N THR A 95 -8.93 -3.75 -4.36
CA THR A 95 -8.60 -2.45 -3.76
C THR A 95 -9.28 -1.30 -4.52
N ALA A 96 -9.22 -1.30 -5.85
CA ALA A 96 -9.82 -0.28 -6.70
C ALA A 96 -11.35 -0.22 -6.56
N VAL A 97 -12.00 -1.36 -6.34
CA VAL A 97 -13.45 -1.43 -6.11
C VAL A 97 -13.82 -0.93 -4.71
N VAL A 98 -13.03 -1.26 -3.68
CA VAL A 98 -13.34 -0.89 -2.28
C VAL A 98 -13.05 0.58 -1.99
N LEU A 99 -12.00 1.16 -2.58
CA LEU A 99 -11.52 2.52 -2.25
C LEU A 99 -12.61 3.61 -2.41
N PRO A 100 -13.39 3.67 -3.50
CA PRO A 100 -14.42 4.71 -3.68
C PRO A 100 -15.51 4.70 -2.61
N PHE A 101 -15.90 3.51 -2.11
CA PHE A 101 -16.88 3.38 -1.03
C PHE A 101 -16.35 3.83 0.32
N LEU A 102 -15.02 3.90 0.46
CA LEU A 102 -14.37 4.29 1.70
C LEU A 102 -14.18 5.80 1.84
N VAL A 103 -13.98 6.50 0.72
CA VAL A 103 -13.87 7.97 0.68
C VAL A 103 -14.96 8.66 1.51
N PRO A 104 -16.27 8.38 1.33
CA PRO A 104 -17.30 9.05 2.12
C PRO A 104 -17.23 8.73 3.62
N LYS A 105 -16.79 7.52 4.00
CA LYS A 105 -16.63 7.13 5.42
C LYS A 105 -15.46 7.85 6.10
N VAL A 106 -14.36 8.05 5.37
CA VAL A 106 -13.22 8.81 5.89
C VAL A 106 -13.61 10.28 6.07
N LEU A 107 -14.31 10.85 5.08
CA LEU A 107 -14.79 12.24 5.17
C LEU A 107 -15.78 12.46 6.32
N SER A 108 -16.67 11.50 6.59
CA SER A 108 -17.61 11.63 7.71
C SER A 108 -16.89 11.60 9.07
N LEU A 109 -15.84 10.79 9.21
CA LEU A 109 -15.03 10.77 10.43
C LEU A 109 -14.22 12.05 10.62
N ILE A 110 -13.58 12.57 9.57
CA ILE A 110 -12.89 13.87 9.63
C ILE A 110 -13.87 14.96 10.07
N LYS A 111 -15.09 14.96 9.52
CA LYS A 111 -16.13 15.92 9.92
C LYS A 111 -16.57 15.74 11.38
N ALA A 112 -16.69 14.50 11.86
CA ALA A 112 -17.04 14.20 13.25
C ALA A 112 -15.96 14.67 14.23
N VAL A 113 -14.68 14.45 13.89
CA VAL A 113 -13.54 14.94 14.70
C VAL A 113 -13.56 16.47 14.75
N ARG A 114 -13.68 17.13 13.60
CA ARG A 114 -13.72 18.60 13.54
C ARG A 114 -14.88 19.20 14.33
N LEU A 115 -16.07 18.59 14.25
CA LEU A 115 -17.23 19.03 15.03
C LEU A 115 -17.03 18.83 16.54
N SER A 116 -16.28 17.80 16.93
CA SER A 116 -15.96 17.52 18.33
C SER A 116 -14.95 18.54 18.88
N GLU A 117 -13.98 18.95 18.07
CA GLU A 117 -13.04 20.04 18.42
C GLU A 117 -13.75 21.38 18.54
N ASP A 118 -14.56 21.78 17.55
CA ASP A 118 -15.34 23.03 17.61
C ASP A 118 -16.24 23.10 18.85
N ARG A 119 -16.88 21.98 19.22
CA ARG A 119 -17.73 21.91 20.42
C ARG A 119 -16.91 22.09 21.70
N ARG A 120 -15.71 21.51 21.78
CA ARG A 120 -14.81 21.69 22.94
C ARG A 120 -14.40 23.14 23.08
N GLU A 121 -14.00 23.81 21.99
CA GLU A 121 -13.62 25.23 22.02
C GLU A 121 -14.79 26.14 22.42
N GLN A 122 -16.01 25.84 21.97
CA GLN A 122 -17.19 26.61 22.37
C GLN A 122 -17.46 26.46 23.88
N LEU A 123 -17.43 25.23 24.41
CA LEU A 123 -17.62 24.99 25.83
C LEU A 123 -16.57 25.74 26.67
N GLU A 124 -15.30 25.67 26.29
CA GLU A 124 -14.21 26.40 26.96
C GLU A 124 -14.39 27.92 26.90
N ARG A 125 -15.03 28.46 25.86
CA ARG A 125 -15.33 29.90 25.73
C ARG A 125 -16.53 30.34 26.58
N PHE A 126 -17.52 29.47 26.77
CA PHE A 126 -18.71 29.77 27.58
C PHE A 126 -18.49 29.52 29.08
N GLN A 127 -17.59 28.61 29.44
CA GLN A 127 -17.26 28.30 30.83
C GLN A 127 -16.75 29.51 31.66
N PRO A 128 -15.86 30.40 31.16
CA PRO A 128 -15.44 31.58 31.91
C PRO A 128 -16.55 32.63 32.06
N LYS A 129 -17.52 32.70 31.14
CA LYS A 129 -18.65 33.65 31.23
C LYS A 129 -19.74 33.23 32.24
N MET A 130 -19.75 31.96 32.66
CA MET A 130 -20.72 31.44 33.63
C MET A 130 -20.19 31.50 35.08
N ALA A 131 -18.90 31.83 35.27
CA ALA A 131 -18.22 31.85 36.56
C ALA A 131 -18.04 33.26 37.14
N GLU A 132 -18.50 34.29 36.43
CA GLU A 132 -18.52 35.71 36.80
C GLU A 132 -19.97 36.15 37.06
#